data_AF-A0A2Z6T6F0-F1
#
_entry.id   AF-A0A2Z6T6F0-F1
#
_cell.length_a   1.000
_cell.length_b   1.000
_cell.length_c   1.000
_cell.angle_alpha   90.00
_cell.angle_beta   90.00
_cell.angle_gamma   90.00
#
_symmetry.space_group_name_H-M   'P 1'
#
loop_
_entity.id
_entity.type
_entity.pdbx_description
1 polymer ?
#
loop_
_entity_poly.entity_id
_entity_poly.type
_entity_poly.pdbx_seq_one_letter_code
_entity_poly.pdbx_strand_id
1 'polypeptide(L)'
;MKILEADYQTGANYHNRTLEGQFKYPENMKVQLKKDSKKEKNNDARMIEYIFNIKTGQLVSEWNAYDKHMINGKIDSNPADYSEDDLYQIANTESFNYGIPKGSHKLLKEYEKTHNKLDISHPEDPALRDAATDKYVSERDIGNSKDSGNYVNIVGAGGEKDVKAWNKIPDREKPKKYKGFVKWVKEKNDKRQFIGFNEYMKENK
;
A
#
# COMPACT_ATOMS: atom_id res chain seq x y z
N MET A 1 15.76 -14.93 20.61
CA MET A 1 14.62 -15.00 19.67
C MET A 1 14.70 -13.78 18.76
N LYS A 2 14.76 -13.94 17.43
CA LYS A 2 14.70 -12.78 16.52
C LYS A 2 13.27 -12.28 16.50
N ILE A 3 13.05 -11.01 16.83
CA ILE A 3 11.72 -10.39 16.86
C ILE A 3 11.31 -10.11 15.41
N LEU A 4 10.10 -10.51 15.04
CA LEU A 4 9.47 -10.09 13.80
C LEU A 4 8.89 -8.70 14.02
N GLU A 5 9.27 -7.73 13.20
CA GLU A 5 8.83 -6.34 13.34
C GLU A 5 7.97 -5.92 12.15
N ALA A 6 6.92 -5.17 12.45
CA ALA A 6 6.06 -4.55 11.46
C ALA A 6 6.68 -3.22 10.98
N ASP A 7 6.88 -3.11 9.67
CA ASP A 7 7.33 -1.90 9.00
C ASP A 7 6.16 -1.25 8.25
N TYR A 8 5.91 0.02 8.55
CA TYR A 8 4.81 0.81 8.01
C TYR A 8 5.29 1.89 7.03
N GLN A 9 6.59 1.99 6.78
CA GLN A 9 7.18 3.13 6.06
C GLN A 9 7.15 2.96 4.53
N THR A 10 6.79 1.78 4.03
CA THR A 10 6.76 1.52 2.59
C THR A 10 5.52 2.13 1.96
N GLY A 11 5.69 2.78 0.81
CA GLY A 11 4.61 3.43 0.07
C GLY A 11 3.50 2.46 -0.31
N ALA A 12 2.25 2.94 -0.17
CA ALA A 12 1.04 2.17 -0.46
C ALA A 12 0.21 2.75 -1.62
N ASN A 13 0.77 3.60 -2.48
CA ASN A 13 0.02 4.31 -3.53
C ASN A 13 -0.72 3.38 -4.49
N TYR A 14 -0.05 2.31 -4.94
CA TYR A 14 -0.64 1.30 -5.83
C TYR A 14 -1.68 0.40 -5.15
N HIS A 15 -1.83 0.53 -3.83
CA HIS A 15 -2.84 -0.15 -3.01
C HIS A 15 -3.91 0.82 -2.49
N ASN A 16 -3.95 2.03 -3.06
CA ASN A 16 -4.94 3.07 -2.79
C ASN A 16 -5.52 3.62 -4.10
N ARG A 17 -5.83 2.70 -5.00
CA ARG A 17 -6.50 2.95 -6.28
C ARG A 17 -7.97 3.23 -6.05
N THR A 18 -8.46 4.22 -6.78
CA THR A 18 -9.87 4.63 -6.79
C THR A 18 -10.34 4.75 -8.23
N LEU A 19 -11.65 4.89 -8.45
CA LEU A 19 -12.15 5.37 -9.74
C LEU A 19 -11.47 6.70 -10.10
N GLU A 20 -11.27 6.92 -11.40
CA GLU A 20 -10.62 8.13 -11.90
C GLU A 20 -11.30 9.40 -11.36
N GLY A 21 -10.49 10.35 -10.87
CA GLY A 21 -10.98 11.60 -10.30
C GLY A 21 -11.64 11.50 -8.92
N GLN A 22 -11.71 10.31 -8.31
CA GLN A 22 -12.39 10.11 -7.02
C GLN A 22 -11.46 10.04 -5.80
N PHE A 23 -10.14 10.13 -5.99
CA PHE A 23 -9.19 10.09 -4.88
C PHE A 23 -9.44 11.25 -3.88
N LYS A 24 -9.57 10.90 -2.60
CA LYS A 24 -9.77 11.87 -1.49
C LYS A 24 -8.64 11.83 -0.49
N TYR A 25 -8.24 10.62 -0.11
CA TYR A 25 -7.14 10.29 0.81
C TYR A 25 -6.89 8.77 0.72
N PRO A 26 -5.72 8.27 1.16
CA PRO A 26 -5.48 6.84 1.27
C PRO A 26 -6.42 6.18 2.27
N GLU A 27 -7.04 5.07 1.88
CA GLU A 27 -7.87 4.25 2.76
C GLU A 27 -7.10 3.05 3.31
N ASN A 28 -6.00 2.68 2.66
CA ASN A 28 -5.23 1.49 2.94
C ASN A 28 -3.79 1.84 3.36
N MET A 29 -3.21 1.03 4.24
CA MET A 29 -1.81 1.06 4.62
C MET A 29 -1.12 -0.24 4.22
N LYS A 30 0.16 -0.15 3.86
CA LYS A 30 1.02 -1.30 3.66
C LYS A 30 1.77 -1.60 4.96
N VAL A 31 1.74 -2.86 5.38
CA VAL A 31 2.49 -3.36 6.52
C VAL A 31 3.39 -4.49 6.04
N GLN A 32 4.70 -4.34 6.23
CA GLN A 32 5.67 -5.37 5.90
C GLN A 32 6.16 -6.06 7.17
N LEU A 33 6.06 -7.39 7.21
CA LEU A 33 6.71 -8.18 8.25
C LEU A 33 8.07 -8.59 7.72
N LYS A 34 9.14 -8.02 8.28
CA LYS A 34 10.51 -8.28 7.83
C LYS A 34 11.28 -9.12 8.84
N LYS A 35 12.02 -10.11 8.33
CA LYS A 35 13.13 -10.71 9.06
C LYS A 35 14.38 -9.90 8.81
N ASP A 36 14.96 -9.37 9.88
CA ASP A 36 16.17 -8.56 9.81
C ASP A 36 17.38 -9.35 9.27
N SER A 37 18.03 -8.79 8.24
CA SER A 37 19.36 -9.22 7.81
C SER A 37 20.41 -8.29 8.43
N LYS A 38 21.25 -8.84 9.31
CA LYS A 38 22.41 -8.13 9.87
C LYS A 38 23.62 -8.13 8.92
N LYS A 39 23.49 -8.69 7.72
CA LYS A 39 24.60 -8.85 6.76
C LYS A 39 24.48 -7.82 5.65
N GLU A 40 25.43 -6.89 5.57
CA GLU A 40 25.52 -5.89 4.50
C GLU A 40 25.78 -6.51 3.11
N LYS A 41 26.41 -7.68 3.05
CA LYS A 41 26.78 -8.36 1.79
C LYS A 41 25.82 -9.47 1.37
N ASN A 42 25.17 -10.14 2.31
CA ASN A 42 24.30 -11.30 2.06
C ASN A 42 22.94 -11.03 2.68
N ASN A 43 22.20 -10.07 2.11
CA ASN A 43 20.88 -9.70 2.60
C ASN A 43 19.93 -10.90 2.50
N ASP A 44 19.72 -11.62 3.61
CA ASP A 44 18.80 -12.76 3.71
C ASP A 44 17.41 -12.33 4.19
N ALA A 45 17.14 -11.02 4.21
CA ALA A 45 15.85 -10.52 4.62
C ALA A 45 14.77 -11.16 3.75
N ARG A 46 13.69 -11.52 4.42
CA ARG A 46 12.43 -11.93 3.80
C ARG A 46 11.40 -10.96 4.33
N MET A 47 10.56 -10.45 3.45
CA MET A 47 9.39 -9.69 3.83
C MET A 47 8.14 -10.44 3.41
N ILE A 48 7.05 -10.21 4.13
CA ILE A 48 5.69 -10.44 3.64
C ILE A 48 5.00 -9.07 3.70
N GLU A 49 4.28 -8.70 2.65
CA GLU A 49 3.50 -7.47 2.62
C GLU A 49 2.03 -7.77 2.83
N TYR A 50 1.36 -6.93 3.63
CA TYR A 50 -0.08 -6.98 3.84
C TYR A 50 -0.66 -5.60 3.59
N ILE A 51 -1.83 -5.54 2.98
CA ILE A 51 -2.57 -4.30 2.81
C ILE A 51 -3.75 -4.31 3.77
N PHE A 52 -3.82 -3.30 4.64
CA PHE A 52 -4.91 -3.16 5.60
C PHE A 52 -5.68 -1.88 5.37
N ASN A 53 -7.00 -1.96 5.44
CA ASN A 53 -7.82 -0.76 5.53
C ASN A 53 -7.51 -0.04 6.86
N ILE A 54 -7.13 1.23 6.80
CA ILE A 54 -6.69 2.01 7.97
C ILE A 54 -7.83 2.16 8.99
N LYS A 55 -9.08 2.28 8.51
CA LYS A 55 -10.25 2.50 9.37
C LYS A 55 -10.67 1.22 10.09
N THR A 56 -10.79 0.11 9.36
CA THR A 56 -11.36 -1.13 9.90
C THR A 56 -10.30 -2.11 10.41
N GLY A 57 -9.05 -1.99 9.96
CA GLY A 57 -8.00 -2.96 10.22
C GLY A 57 -8.17 -4.29 9.46
N GLN A 58 -9.13 -4.38 8.54
CA GLN A 58 -9.35 -5.57 7.73
C GLN A 58 -8.32 -5.66 6.60
N LEU A 59 -7.92 -6.89 6.28
CA LEU A 59 -7.03 -7.19 5.15
C LEU A 59 -7.75 -6.91 3.83
N VAL A 60 -7.10 -6.19 2.92
CA VAL A 60 -7.55 -5.92 1.55
C VAL A 60 -6.77 -6.82 0.62
N SER A 61 -7.43 -7.86 0.11
CA SER A 61 -6.80 -8.95 -0.61
C SER A 61 -7.67 -9.40 -1.78
N GLU A 62 -7.05 -9.67 -2.93
CA GLU A 62 -7.71 -10.31 -4.07
C GLU A 62 -8.28 -11.69 -3.71
N TRP A 63 -7.69 -12.39 -2.73
CA TRP A 63 -8.18 -13.69 -2.29
C TRP A 63 -9.57 -13.62 -1.67
N ASN A 64 -9.94 -12.49 -1.06
CA ASN A 64 -11.31 -12.26 -0.58
C ASN A 64 -12.31 -12.20 -1.75
N ALA A 65 -11.89 -11.79 -2.95
CA ALA A 65 -12.70 -11.79 -4.15
C ALA A 65 -12.69 -13.18 -4.80
N TYR A 66 -11.49 -13.74 -5.04
CA TYR A 66 -11.33 -15.02 -5.71
C TYR A 66 -12.05 -16.18 -5.03
N ASP A 67 -12.03 -16.25 -3.69
CA ASP A 67 -12.73 -17.30 -2.93
C ASP A 67 -14.25 -17.34 -3.21
N LYS A 68 -14.85 -16.20 -3.59
CA LYS A 68 -16.28 -16.11 -3.95
C LYS A 68 -16.57 -16.60 -5.36
N HIS A 69 -15.57 -16.58 -6.25
CA HIS A 69 -15.70 -16.73 -7.70
C HIS A 69 -14.90 -17.93 -8.23
N MET A 70 -14.86 -19.02 -7.47
CA MET A 70 -14.19 -20.26 -7.86
C MET A 70 -15.10 -21.14 -8.74
N ILE A 71 -14.65 -21.47 -9.95
CA ILE A 71 -15.30 -22.41 -10.87
C ILE A 71 -14.45 -23.68 -10.95
N ASN A 72 -14.97 -24.79 -10.41
CA ASN A 72 -14.28 -26.10 -10.42
C ASN A 72 -12.85 -26.05 -9.84
N GLY A 73 -12.66 -25.28 -8.76
CA GLY A 73 -11.35 -25.13 -8.11
C GLY A 73 -10.37 -24.21 -8.86
N LYS A 74 -10.84 -23.45 -9.85
CA LYS A 74 -10.08 -22.42 -10.56
C LYS A 74 -10.74 -21.06 -10.39
N ILE A 75 -9.94 -20.02 -10.46
CA ILE A 75 -10.42 -18.64 -10.44
C ILE A 75 -11.17 -18.36 -11.75
N ASP A 76 -12.37 -17.78 -11.65
CA ASP A 76 -13.09 -17.24 -12.79
C ASP A 76 -12.33 -16.05 -13.36
N SER A 77 -12.02 -16.11 -14.65
CA SER A 77 -11.24 -15.08 -15.35
C SER A 77 -12.10 -14.00 -16.02
N ASN A 78 -13.42 -14.07 -15.93
CA ASN A 78 -14.31 -13.09 -16.55
C ASN A 78 -14.58 -11.90 -15.62
N PRO A 79 -14.09 -10.68 -15.92
CA PRO A 79 -14.27 -9.51 -15.04
C PRO A 79 -15.73 -9.09 -14.86
N ALA A 80 -16.62 -9.47 -15.78
CA ALA A 80 -18.04 -9.15 -15.71
C ALA A 80 -18.78 -9.89 -14.58
N ASP A 81 -18.21 -10.98 -14.07
CA ASP A 81 -18.79 -11.78 -12.99
C ASP A 81 -18.40 -11.23 -11.60
N TYR A 82 -17.50 -10.25 -11.54
CA TYR A 82 -16.99 -9.63 -10.31
C TYR A 82 -17.75 -8.33 -9.98
N SER A 83 -18.06 -8.15 -8.70
CA SER A 83 -18.66 -6.90 -8.21
C SER A 83 -17.65 -5.76 -8.16
N GLU A 84 -18.11 -4.52 -7.97
CA GLU A 84 -17.22 -3.37 -7.77
C GLU A 84 -16.32 -3.51 -6.53
N ASP A 85 -16.82 -4.11 -5.45
CA ASP A 85 -16.02 -4.38 -4.25
C ASP A 85 -14.94 -5.41 -4.55
N ASP A 86 -15.28 -6.47 -5.31
CA ASP A 86 -14.32 -7.49 -5.68
C ASP A 86 -13.21 -6.91 -6.57
N LEU A 87 -13.58 -6.12 -7.59
CA LEU A 87 -12.61 -5.44 -8.45
C LEU A 87 -11.78 -4.41 -7.68
N TYR A 88 -12.33 -3.74 -6.66
CA TYR A 88 -11.56 -2.87 -5.77
C TYR A 88 -10.53 -3.66 -4.95
N GLN A 89 -10.90 -4.82 -4.42
CA GLN A 89 -9.99 -5.67 -3.65
C GLN A 89 -8.88 -6.24 -4.54
N ILE A 90 -9.22 -6.69 -5.75
CA ILE A 90 -8.25 -7.09 -6.78
C ILE A 90 -7.35 -5.91 -7.10
N ALA A 91 -7.89 -4.72 -7.42
CA ALA A 91 -7.15 -3.49 -7.69
C ALA A 91 -6.10 -3.18 -6.61
N ASN A 92 -6.48 -3.30 -5.34
CA ASN A 92 -5.71 -2.83 -4.18
C ASN A 92 -4.99 -3.92 -3.39
N THR A 93 -4.99 -5.15 -3.87
CA THR A 93 -4.44 -6.34 -3.19
C THR A 93 -2.97 -6.22 -2.79
N GLU A 94 -2.55 -7.02 -1.80
CA GLU A 94 -1.15 -7.28 -1.53
C GLU A 94 -0.44 -8.01 -2.68
N SER A 95 0.86 -7.81 -2.80
CA SER A 95 1.71 -8.83 -3.42
C SER A 95 2.26 -9.71 -2.30
N PHE A 96 1.96 -11.01 -2.34
CA PHE A 96 2.63 -12.02 -1.53
C PHE A 96 4.04 -12.25 -2.09
N ASN A 97 4.91 -11.26 -1.88
CA ASN A 97 6.29 -11.30 -2.30
C ASN A 97 7.08 -12.18 -1.33
N TYR A 98 7.71 -13.26 -1.80
CA TYR A 98 8.88 -13.81 -1.12
C TYR A 98 10.12 -13.17 -1.72
N GLY A 99 10.87 -12.35 -1.02
CA GLY A 99 12.03 -11.72 -1.65
C GLY A 99 12.93 -10.98 -0.70
N ILE A 100 14.09 -10.55 -1.22
CA ILE A 100 15.01 -9.69 -0.50
C ILE A 100 14.51 -8.25 -0.67
N PRO A 101 13.92 -7.62 0.36
CA PRO A 101 13.47 -6.24 0.26
C PRO A 101 14.64 -5.30 0.02
N LYS A 102 14.38 -4.23 -0.74
CA LYS A 102 15.26 -3.05 -0.71
C LYS A 102 15.28 -2.45 0.70
N GLY A 103 14.09 -2.29 1.32
CA GLY A 103 13.95 -1.77 2.69
C GLY A 103 14.77 -0.49 2.93
N SER A 104 15.21 -0.31 4.18
CA SER A 104 16.17 0.73 4.59
C SER A 104 17.64 0.35 4.37
N HIS A 105 17.93 -0.79 3.73
CA HIS A 105 19.28 -1.36 3.61
C HIS A 105 19.77 -1.37 2.15
N LYS A 106 21.08 -1.59 1.96
CA LYS A 106 21.68 -1.61 0.62
C LYS A 106 21.39 -2.94 -0.07
N LEU A 107 20.52 -2.92 -1.08
CA LEU A 107 20.27 -4.05 -1.98
C LEU A 107 21.37 -4.09 -3.06
N LEU A 108 22.00 -5.26 -3.27
CA LEU A 108 22.90 -5.43 -4.42
C LEU A 108 22.06 -5.46 -5.70
N LYS A 109 22.58 -4.87 -6.79
CA LYS A 109 21.89 -4.78 -8.08
C LYS A 109 21.37 -6.13 -8.60
N GLU A 110 22.12 -7.20 -8.38
CA GLU A 110 21.74 -8.57 -8.78
C GLU A 110 20.46 -9.09 -8.10
N TYR A 111 20.08 -8.51 -6.95
CA TYR A 111 18.85 -8.84 -6.22
C TYR A 111 17.71 -7.85 -6.46
N GLU A 112 17.92 -6.78 -7.24
CA GLU A 112 16.83 -5.88 -7.63
C GLU A 112 15.76 -6.66 -8.40
N LYS A 113 14.48 -6.45 -8.03
CA LYS A 113 13.31 -7.09 -8.66
C LYS A 113 13.30 -8.62 -8.59
N THR A 114 14.15 -9.24 -7.77
CA THR A 114 14.12 -10.70 -7.58
C THR A 114 12.85 -11.18 -6.86
N HIS A 115 12.16 -10.31 -6.13
CA HIS A 115 10.85 -10.61 -5.55
C HIS A 115 9.83 -11.00 -6.63
N ASN A 116 9.88 -10.38 -7.82
CA ASN A 116 9.00 -10.72 -8.95
C ASN A 116 9.08 -12.20 -9.39
N LYS A 117 10.16 -12.92 -9.04
CA LYS A 117 10.34 -14.35 -9.37
C LYS A 117 9.65 -15.28 -8.37
N LEU A 118 9.27 -14.74 -7.23
CA LEU A 118 8.80 -15.44 -6.05
C LEU A 118 7.44 -14.88 -5.58
N ASP A 119 6.95 -13.84 -6.27
CA ASP A 119 5.52 -13.57 -6.37
C ASP A 119 4.85 -14.89 -6.72
N ILE A 120 3.83 -15.26 -5.96
CA ILE A 120 2.92 -16.34 -6.38
C ILE A 120 2.56 -15.99 -7.81
N SER A 121 2.92 -16.88 -8.76
CA SER A 121 2.46 -16.73 -10.13
C SER A 121 0.96 -16.63 -10.02
N HIS A 122 0.46 -15.42 -10.25
CA HIS A 122 -0.97 -15.18 -10.35
C HIS A 122 -1.46 -16.26 -11.34
N PRO A 123 -2.64 -16.87 -11.09
CA PRO A 123 -3.28 -17.64 -12.15
C PRO A 123 -3.20 -16.83 -13.45
N GLU A 124 -3.04 -17.49 -14.60
CA GLU A 124 -3.03 -16.82 -15.91
C GLU A 124 -4.30 -16.02 -16.10
N ASP A 125 -4.36 -14.82 -15.54
CA ASP A 125 -5.36 -13.86 -15.88
C ASP A 125 -4.90 -12.42 -15.63
N PRO A 126 -3.90 -11.97 -16.42
CA PRO A 126 -3.64 -10.56 -16.55
C PRO A 126 -4.92 -9.78 -16.92
N ALA A 127 -5.90 -10.36 -17.62
CA ALA A 127 -7.08 -9.61 -18.06
C ALA A 127 -7.99 -9.15 -16.90
N LEU A 128 -8.22 -9.98 -15.88
CA LEU A 128 -8.98 -9.56 -14.69
C LEU A 128 -8.25 -8.51 -13.86
N ARG A 129 -6.94 -8.69 -13.65
CA ARG A 129 -6.11 -7.71 -12.95
C ARG A 129 -6.05 -6.39 -13.72
N ASP A 130 -5.83 -6.46 -15.03
CA ASP A 130 -5.77 -5.32 -15.94
C ASP A 130 -7.10 -4.58 -15.93
N ALA A 131 -8.22 -5.27 -16.09
CA ALA A 131 -9.56 -4.68 -16.01
C ALA A 131 -9.80 -3.97 -14.66
N ALA A 132 -9.37 -4.57 -13.56
CA ALA A 132 -9.45 -3.95 -12.23
C ALA A 132 -8.54 -2.71 -12.13
N THR A 133 -7.30 -2.75 -12.62
CA THR A 133 -6.36 -1.61 -12.53
C THR A 133 -6.61 -0.51 -13.56
N ASP A 134 -7.28 -0.82 -14.66
CA ASP A 134 -7.77 0.16 -15.64
C ASP A 134 -8.98 0.92 -15.07
N LYS A 135 -9.87 0.20 -14.37
CA LYS A 135 -11.02 0.81 -13.69
C LYS A 135 -10.59 1.62 -12.45
N TYR A 136 -9.67 1.07 -11.65
CA TYR A 136 -9.19 1.69 -10.42
C TYR A 136 -7.73 2.14 -10.58
N VAL A 137 -7.56 3.46 -10.69
CA VAL A 137 -6.28 4.12 -10.94
C VAL A 137 -5.68 4.66 -9.64
N SER A 138 -4.35 4.62 -9.54
CA SER A 138 -3.62 5.17 -8.40
C SER A 138 -3.42 6.67 -8.56
N GLU A 139 -3.66 7.43 -7.49
CA GLU A 139 -3.25 8.84 -7.42
C GLU A 139 -1.73 8.95 -7.52
N ARG A 140 -1.25 9.94 -8.27
CA ARG A 140 0.19 10.19 -8.39
C ARG A 140 0.77 10.70 -7.08
N ASP A 141 2.02 10.34 -6.80
CA ASP A 141 2.75 10.84 -5.64
C ASP A 141 2.91 12.37 -5.70
N ILE A 142 3.03 12.98 -4.53
CA ILE A 142 3.40 14.38 -4.43
C ILE A 142 4.78 14.64 -5.07
N GLY A 143 4.94 15.83 -5.61
CA GLY A 143 6.18 16.28 -6.22
C GLY A 143 6.07 17.73 -6.69
N ASN A 144 7.13 18.20 -7.34
CA ASN A 144 7.27 19.59 -7.80
C ASN A 144 6.96 19.77 -9.30
N SER A 145 6.57 18.70 -10.00
CA SER A 145 6.25 18.75 -11.43
C SER A 145 4.76 18.98 -11.67
N LYS A 146 4.40 19.41 -12.89
CA LYS A 146 3.00 19.54 -13.32
C LYS A 146 2.24 18.21 -13.31
N ASP A 147 2.97 17.11 -13.40
CA ASP A 147 2.42 15.75 -13.37
C ASP A 147 2.30 15.17 -11.96
N SER A 148 2.72 15.89 -10.93
CA SER A 148 2.66 15.42 -9.55
C SER A 148 1.22 15.43 -9.00
N GLY A 149 0.88 14.42 -8.23
CA GLY A 149 -0.44 14.30 -7.60
C GLY A 149 -0.44 14.76 -6.14
N ASN A 150 -1.39 14.20 -5.39
CA ASN A 150 -1.59 14.49 -3.97
C ASN A 150 -1.47 13.26 -3.07
N TYR A 151 -0.88 12.17 -3.56
CA TYR A 151 -0.69 10.98 -2.74
C TYR A 151 0.44 11.15 -1.70
N VAL A 152 0.11 10.92 -0.43
CA VAL A 152 1.00 10.90 0.73
C VAL A 152 0.49 9.82 1.67
N ASN A 153 1.36 8.93 2.16
CA ASN A 153 0.95 7.91 3.12
C ASN A 153 0.47 8.57 4.42
N ILE A 154 -0.73 8.20 4.87
CA ILE A 154 -1.22 8.59 6.21
C ILE A 154 -0.43 7.88 7.30
N VAL A 155 -0.12 6.61 7.10
CA VAL A 155 0.63 5.76 8.04
C VAL A 155 2.07 5.67 7.55
N GLY A 156 3.01 6.02 8.42
CA GLY A 156 4.44 5.99 8.12
C GLY A 156 5.23 5.51 9.34
N ALA A 157 6.34 6.16 9.66
CA ALA A 157 7.20 5.81 10.80
C ALA A 157 6.50 5.88 12.17
N GLY A 158 5.35 6.56 12.28
CA GLY A 158 4.53 6.56 13.49
C GLY A 158 3.72 5.28 13.68
N GLY A 159 3.56 4.46 12.63
CA GLY A 159 2.87 3.17 12.64
C GLY A 159 1.48 3.27 13.25
N GLU A 160 1.20 2.48 14.28
CA GLU A 160 -0.07 2.51 15.00
C GLU A 160 -0.47 3.90 15.53
N LYS A 161 0.49 4.77 15.85
CA LYS A 161 0.17 6.13 16.32
C LYS A 161 -0.48 6.95 15.20
N ASP A 162 -0.06 6.75 13.96
CA ASP A 162 -0.67 7.39 12.79
C ASP A 162 -2.08 6.85 12.55
N VAL A 163 -2.27 5.53 12.62
CA VAL A 163 -3.59 4.88 12.54
C VAL A 163 -4.55 5.47 13.59
N LYS A 164 -4.11 5.52 14.85
CA LYS A 164 -4.89 6.07 15.97
C LYS A 164 -5.18 7.56 15.79
N ALA A 165 -4.22 8.35 15.30
CA ALA A 165 -4.42 9.77 15.05
C ALA A 165 -5.42 10.02 13.91
N TRP A 166 -5.33 9.25 12.83
CA TRP A 166 -6.22 9.36 11.67
C TRP A 166 -7.65 8.94 12.01
N ASN A 167 -7.83 7.82 12.72
CA ASN A 167 -9.16 7.31 13.07
C ASN A 167 -9.90 8.16 14.13
N LYS A 168 -9.21 9.10 14.79
CA LYS A 168 -9.85 10.12 15.64
C LYS A 168 -10.51 11.24 14.83
N ILE A 169 -10.13 11.41 13.56
CA ILE A 169 -10.73 12.44 12.69
C ILE A 169 -12.09 11.94 12.20
N PRO A 170 -13.19 12.72 12.40
CA PRO A 170 -14.49 12.37 11.83
C PRO A 170 -14.42 12.23 10.31
N ASP A 171 -15.12 11.26 9.73
CA ASP A 171 -15.06 10.98 8.28
C ASP A 171 -15.37 12.22 7.41
N ARG A 172 -16.31 13.06 7.84
CA ARG A 172 -16.65 14.33 7.17
C ARG A 172 -15.50 15.34 7.13
N GLU A 173 -14.54 15.24 8.05
CA GLU A 173 -13.39 16.15 8.16
C GLU A 173 -12.12 15.59 7.53
N LYS A 174 -12.04 14.27 7.30
CA LYS A 174 -10.87 13.59 6.73
C LYS A 174 -10.37 14.22 5.42
N PRO A 175 -11.22 14.53 4.42
CA PRO A 175 -10.75 15.17 3.18
C PRO A 175 -10.06 16.52 3.43
N LYS A 176 -10.60 17.33 4.33
CA LYS A 176 -10.01 18.64 4.67
C LYS A 176 -8.70 18.47 5.43
N LYS A 177 -8.65 17.55 6.39
CA LYS A 177 -7.44 17.26 7.17
C LYS A 177 -6.33 16.67 6.31
N TYR A 178 -6.67 15.77 5.39
CA TYR A 178 -5.70 15.21 4.46
C TYR A 178 -5.10 16.27 3.53
N LYS A 179 -5.91 17.17 2.96
CA LYS A 179 -5.40 18.30 2.17
C LYS A 179 -4.40 19.17 2.97
N GLY A 180 -4.70 19.43 4.25
CA GLY A 180 -3.78 20.12 5.16
C GLY A 180 -2.48 19.35 5.39
N PHE A 181 -2.57 18.04 5.59
CA PHE A 181 -1.41 17.16 5.74
C PHE A 181 -0.53 17.14 4.48
N VAL A 182 -1.13 16.99 3.29
CA VAL A 182 -0.42 17.03 2.00
C VAL A 182 0.34 18.35 1.84
N LYS A 183 -0.30 19.48 2.15
CA LYS A 183 0.36 20.81 2.09
C LYS A 183 1.54 20.88 3.06
N TRP A 184 1.35 20.43 4.30
CA TRP A 184 2.41 20.39 5.31
C TRP A 184 3.59 19.50 4.88
N VAL A 185 3.34 18.37 4.22
CA VAL A 185 4.42 17.53 3.67
C VAL A 185 5.16 18.26 2.55
N LYS A 186 4.45 18.89 1.60
CA LYS A 186 5.05 19.65 0.49
C LYS A 186 5.97 20.77 0.98
N GLU A 187 5.57 21.51 2.02
CA GLU A 187 6.35 22.63 2.59
C GLU A 187 7.66 22.19 3.26
N LYS A 188 7.79 20.91 3.61
CA LYS A 188 8.91 20.42 4.43
C LYS A 188 9.96 19.61 3.65
N ASN A 189 9.82 19.49 2.33
CA ASN A 189 10.75 18.84 1.39
C ASN A 189 10.91 17.29 1.55
N ASP A 190 11.59 16.67 0.57
CA ASP A 190 11.58 15.25 0.13
C ASP A 190 11.81 14.12 1.16
N LYS A 191 12.09 14.40 2.43
CA LYS A 191 12.36 13.35 3.44
C LYS A 191 11.14 12.98 4.28
N ARG A 192 9.97 13.58 4.05
CA ARG A 192 8.77 13.44 4.90
C ARG A 192 7.67 12.50 4.40
N GLN A 193 7.77 11.93 3.21
CA GLN A 193 6.81 10.89 2.76
C GLN A 193 6.77 9.64 3.67
N PHE A 194 7.77 9.50 4.55
CA PHE A 194 7.85 8.49 5.60
C PHE A 194 7.30 8.95 6.96
N ILE A 195 7.03 10.25 7.12
CA ILE A 195 6.47 10.80 8.37
C ILE A 195 4.96 10.70 8.27
N GLY A 196 4.36 9.97 9.20
CA GLY A 196 2.92 9.77 9.21
C GLY A 196 2.13 10.90 9.87
N PHE A 197 0.81 10.78 9.76
CA PHE A 197 -0.17 11.79 10.12
C PHE A 197 -0.12 12.23 11.60
N ASN A 198 0.35 11.37 12.50
CA ASN A 198 0.46 11.72 13.91
C ASN A 198 1.46 12.88 14.15
N GLU A 199 2.55 12.96 13.40
CA GLU A 199 3.50 14.08 13.55
C GLU A 199 2.90 15.40 13.05
N TYR A 200 2.15 15.37 11.95
CA TYR A 200 1.39 16.53 11.49
C TYR A 200 0.45 17.05 12.57
N MET A 201 -0.27 16.14 13.24
CA MET A 201 -1.18 16.49 14.33
C MET A 201 -0.48 17.04 15.57
N LYS A 202 0.82 16.77 15.80
CA LYS A 202 1.58 17.38 16.90
C LYS A 202 2.03 18.79 16.58
N GLU A 203 2.45 19.05 15.34
CA GLU A 203 2.92 20.37 14.92
C GLU A 203 1.77 21.38 14.69
N ASN A 204 0.52 20.91 14.54
CA ASN A 204 -0.63 21.74 14.16
C ASN A 204 -1.80 21.66 15.17
N LYS A 205 -1.48 21.60 16.48
CA LYS A 205 -2.48 21.64 17.56
C LYS A 205 -2.99 23.06 17.81
#